data_AF-A0A2N3Y4C5-F1
#
_entry.id   AF-A0A2N3Y4C5-F1
#
_cell.length_a   1.000
_cell.length_b   1.000
_cell.length_c   1.000
_cell.angle_alpha   90.00
_cell.angle_beta   90.00
_cell.angle_gamma   90.00
#
_symmetry.space_group_name_H-M   'P 1'
#
loop_
_entity.id
_entity.type
_entity.pdbx_description
1 polymer ?
#
loop_
_entity_poly.entity_id
_entity_poly.type
_entity_poly.pdbx_seq_one_letter_code
_entity_poly.pdbx_strand_id
1 'polypeptide(L)'
;MPGQVQGVSRIVALVRRHSGGRSVREIERANGLREGSLAHWLKPSQRGAWPNLAVIERFAAALDVSVTDVSRAFAAERGIDLNHNLNQEELDLLANYRALSEPVKSLMFDCIAMAAERATRNESADPGD
;
A
#
# COMPACT_ATOMS: atom_id res chain seq x y z
N MET A 1 4.05 -24.46 -14.23
CA MET A 1 4.71 -23.14 -14.40
C MET A 1 3.64 -22.09 -14.73
N PRO A 2 2.91 -21.53 -13.75
CA PRO A 2 2.00 -20.43 -14.05
C PRO A 2 2.84 -19.16 -14.22
N GLY A 3 2.89 -18.64 -15.45
CA GLY A 3 3.52 -17.36 -15.73
C GLY A 3 2.82 -16.26 -14.96
N GLN A 4 3.57 -15.56 -14.10
CA GLN A 4 3.10 -14.31 -13.52
C GLN A 4 2.80 -13.35 -14.67
N VAL A 5 1.52 -13.17 -14.98
CA VAL A 5 1.04 -12.02 -15.74
C VAL A 5 1.47 -10.81 -14.91
N GLN A 6 2.56 -10.15 -15.30
CA GLN A 6 3.00 -8.92 -14.65
C GLN A 6 1.93 -7.87 -14.88
N GLY A 7 0.94 -7.82 -13.99
CA GLY A 7 -0.07 -6.77 -13.96
C GLY A 7 0.65 -5.43 -13.94
N VAL A 8 0.19 -4.50 -14.78
CA VAL A 8 0.68 -3.12 -14.74
C VAL A 8 0.38 -2.59 -13.34
N SER A 9 1.43 -2.12 -12.65
CA SER A 9 1.32 -1.50 -11.34
C SER A 9 0.16 -0.48 -11.33
N ARG A 10 -0.73 -0.58 -10.36
CA ARG A 10 -1.92 0.26 -10.18
C ARG A 10 -1.54 1.72 -9.95
N ILE A 11 -0.46 1.99 -9.20
CA ILE A 11 0.05 3.37 -9.06
C ILE A 11 0.61 3.90 -10.39
N VAL A 12 1.29 3.06 -11.18
CA VAL A 12 1.74 3.45 -12.53
C VAL A 12 0.55 3.70 -13.45
N ALA A 13 -0.51 2.90 -13.36
CA ALA A 13 -1.73 3.09 -14.12
C ALA A 13 -2.45 4.40 -13.73
N LEU A 14 -2.50 4.72 -12.43
CA LEU A 14 -3.05 5.97 -11.92
C LEU A 14 -2.28 7.18 -12.49
N VAL A 15 -0.95 7.15 -12.40
CA VAL A 15 -0.09 8.22 -12.94
C VAL A 15 -0.34 8.40 -14.45
N ARG A 16 -0.38 7.30 -15.23
CA ARG A 16 -0.63 7.37 -16.67
C ARG A 16 -2.01 7.97 -17.01
N ARG A 17 -3.03 7.69 -16.21
CA ARG A 17 -4.38 8.22 -16.40
C ARG A 17 -4.45 9.72 -16.15
N HIS A 18 -3.74 10.21 -15.13
CA HIS A 18 -3.84 11.60 -14.68
C HIS A 18 -2.69 12.50 -15.16
N SER A 19 -1.64 11.94 -15.78
CA SER A 19 -0.52 12.76 -16.25
C SER A 19 -0.84 13.61 -17.48
N GLY A 20 -1.89 13.27 -18.25
CA GLY A 20 -2.23 13.98 -19.49
C GLY A 20 -1.11 13.89 -20.54
N GLY A 21 -0.38 12.76 -20.57
CA GLY A 21 0.76 12.56 -21.48
C GLY A 21 2.09 13.12 -20.95
N ARG A 22 2.09 13.87 -19.84
CA ARG A 22 3.31 14.35 -19.20
C ARG A 22 4.12 13.18 -18.63
N SER A 23 5.43 13.27 -18.72
CA SER A 23 6.36 12.39 -18.01
C SER A 23 6.36 12.70 -16.51
N VAL A 24 6.74 11.70 -15.69
CA VAL A 24 6.85 11.89 -14.22
C VAL A 24 7.80 13.03 -13.87
N ARG A 25 8.88 13.19 -14.64
CA ARG A 25 9.84 14.28 -14.45
C ARG A 25 9.22 15.66 -14.71
N GLU A 26 8.36 15.77 -15.73
CA GLU A 26 7.61 17.01 -16.01
C GLU A 26 6.59 17.30 -14.91
N ILE A 27 5.90 16.27 -14.40
CA ILE A 27 4.98 16.40 -13.28
C ILE A 27 5.72 16.89 -12.04
N GLU A 28 6.86 16.28 -11.70
CA GLU A 28 7.70 16.69 -10.57
C GLU A 28 8.14 18.16 -10.72
N ARG A 29 8.64 18.55 -11.90
CA ARG A 29 9.06 19.92 -12.18
C ARG A 29 7.90 20.92 -12.06
N ALA A 30 6.74 20.61 -12.63
CA ALA A 30 5.56 21.48 -12.60
C ALA A 30 5.04 21.72 -11.18
N ASN A 31 5.30 20.78 -10.26
CA ASN A 31 4.89 20.86 -8.86
C ASN A 31 6.04 21.31 -7.92
N GLY A 32 7.16 21.79 -8.46
CA GLY A 32 8.31 22.23 -7.65
C GLY A 32 8.96 21.11 -6.82
N LEU A 33 8.76 19.84 -7.21
CA LEU A 33 9.31 18.69 -6.52
C LEU A 33 10.75 18.41 -6.98
N ARG A 34 11.56 17.89 -6.05
CA ARG A 34 12.89 17.36 -6.39
C ARG A 34 12.74 16.16 -7.33
N GLU A 35 13.60 16.09 -8.34
CA GLU A 35 13.66 14.95 -9.25
C GLU A 35 13.75 13.62 -8.50
N GLY A 36 12.88 12.68 -8.84
CA GLY A 36 12.78 11.37 -8.21
C GLY A 36 11.83 11.28 -7.02
N SER A 37 11.22 12.38 -6.58
CA SER A 37 10.26 12.41 -5.46
C SER A 37 9.09 11.45 -5.65
N LEU A 38 8.59 11.34 -6.89
CA LEU A 38 7.53 10.43 -7.30
C LEU A 38 8.13 9.23 -8.04
N ALA A 39 9.10 9.46 -8.93
CA ALA A 39 9.65 8.42 -9.80
C ALA A 39 10.29 7.26 -9.00
N HIS A 40 10.83 7.52 -7.81
CA HIS A 40 11.35 6.48 -6.92
C HIS A 40 10.30 5.40 -6.62
N TRP A 41 9.06 5.80 -6.31
CA TRP A 41 7.96 4.92 -5.91
C TRP A 41 7.32 4.15 -7.06
N LEU A 42 7.64 4.52 -8.30
CA LEU A 42 7.13 3.85 -9.50
C LEU A 42 8.07 2.72 -9.99
N LYS A 43 9.23 2.55 -9.34
CA LYS A 43 10.20 1.51 -9.70
C LYS A 43 9.65 0.12 -9.33
N PRO A 44 9.95 -0.93 -10.12
CA PRO A 44 9.55 -2.30 -9.79
C PRO A 44 10.02 -2.75 -8.39
N SER A 45 11.18 -2.28 -7.94
CA SER A 45 11.74 -2.58 -6.61
C SER A 45 10.93 -2.02 -5.44
N GLN A 46 10.01 -1.08 -5.69
CA GLN A 46 9.14 -0.49 -4.67
C GLN A 46 7.73 -1.11 -4.68
N ARG A 47 7.45 -2.10 -5.55
CA ARG A 47 6.16 -2.79 -5.54
C ARG A 47 5.96 -3.51 -4.20
N GLY A 48 4.81 -3.28 -3.58
CA GLY A 48 4.48 -3.80 -2.26
C GLY A 48 5.00 -2.98 -1.08
N ALA A 49 5.87 -1.98 -1.31
CA ALA A 49 6.27 -1.05 -0.26
C ALA A 49 5.11 -0.11 0.08
N TRP A 50 4.90 0.16 1.37
CA TRP A 50 3.89 1.12 1.81
C TRP A 50 4.51 2.51 1.96
N PRO A 51 4.05 3.51 1.19
CA PRO A 51 4.53 4.87 1.35
C PRO A 51 4.00 5.50 2.65
N ASN A 52 4.74 6.47 3.19
CA ASN A 52 4.22 7.31 4.25
C ASN A 52 3.19 8.33 3.71
N LEU A 53 2.42 8.94 4.62
CA LEU A 53 1.37 9.89 4.26
C LEU A 53 1.88 11.05 3.39
N ALA A 54 3.05 11.61 3.72
CA ALA A 54 3.64 12.72 2.95
C ALA A 54 3.99 12.35 1.50
N VAL A 55 4.25 11.07 1.19
CA VAL A 55 4.39 10.59 -0.19
C VAL A 55 3.02 10.52 -0.87
N ILE A 56 2.02 9.96 -0.19
CA ILE A 56 0.65 9.84 -0.71
C ILE A 56 0.08 11.23 -1.05
N GLU A 57 0.22 12.19 -0.15
CA GLU A 57 -0.22 13.58 -0.34
C GLU A 57 0.50 14.25 -1.51
N ARG A 58 1.80 14.00 -1.69
CA ARG A 58 2.55 14.51 -2.85
C ARG A 58 2.05 13.94 -4.16
N PHE A 59 1.72 12.65 -4.22
CA PHE A 59 1.09 12.06 -5.40
C PHE A 59 -0.29 12.67 -5.66
N ALA A 60 -1.10 12.83 -4.62
CA ALA A 60 -2.45 13.39 -4.71
C ALA A 60 -2.41 14.82 -5.29
N ALA A 61 -1.55 15.68 -4.72
CA ALA A 61 -1.37 17.04 -5.19
C ALA A 61 -0.81 17.10 -6.62
N ALA A 62 0.20 16.29 -6.94
CA ALA A 62 0.86 16.35 -8.25
C ALA A 62 0.01 15.82 -9.41
N LEU A 63 -0.93 14.90 -9.11
CA LEU A 63 -1.84 14.30 -10.09
C LEU A 63 -3.25 14.91 -10.08
N ASP A 64 -3.52 15.84 -9.17
CA ASP A 64 -4.85 16.43 -8.95
C ASP A 64 -5.92 15.35 -8.69
N VAL A 65 -5.64 14.47 -7.72
CA VAL A 65 -6.52 13.36 -7.31
C VAL A 65 -6.66 13.29 -5.80
N SER A 66 -7.63 12.51 -5.31
CA SER A 66 -7.82 12.34 -3.87
C SER A 66 -6.70 11.49 -3.24
N VAL A 67 -6.35 11.81 -1.98
CA VAL A 67 -5.47 10.98 -1.14
C VAL A 67 -5.98 9.54 -1.06
N THR A 68 -7.31 9.36 -1.04
CA THR A 68 -7.97 8.06 -1.04
C THR A 68 -7.66 7.24 -2.29
N ASP A 69 -7.68 7.84 -3.48
CA ASP A 69 -7.41 7.13 -4.73
C ASP A 69 -5.95 6.71 -4.85
N VAL A 70 -5.03 7.56 -4.40
CA VAL A 70 -3.60 7.21 -4.30
C VAL A 70 -3.41 6.09 -3.29
N SER A 71 -4.04 6.17 -2.13
CA SER A 71 -3.96 5.13 -1.08
C SER A 71 -4.48 3.78 -1.58
N ARG A 72 -5.60 3.78 -2.31
CA ARG A 72 -6.16 2.59 -2.98
C ARG A 72 -5.20 2.01 -4.01
N ALA A 73 -4.54 2.86 -4.80
CA ALA A 73 -3.58 2.39 -5.80
C ALA A 73 -2.39 1.68 -5.14
N PHE A 74 -1.86 2.20 -4.02
CA PHE A 74 -0.81 1.53 -3.25
C PHE A 74 -1.30 0.28 -2.51
N ALA A 75 -2.52 0.29 -1.96
CA ALA A 75 -3.13 -0.87 -1.30
C ALA A 75 -3.33 -2.05 -2.25
N ALA A 76 -3.78 -1.77 -3.47
CA ALA A 76 -3.96 -2.80 -4.49
C ALA A 76 -2.64 -3.50 -4.88
N GLU A 77 -1.48 -2.84 -4.78
CA GLU A 77 -0.16 -3.49 -4.97
C GLU A 77 0.13 -4.56 -3.90
N ARG A 78 -0.52 -4.45 -2.74
CA ARG A 78 -0.39 -5.39 -1.63
C ARG A 78 -1.56 -6.37 -1.54
N GLY A 79 -2.48 -6.35 -2.51
CA GLY A 79 -3.71 -7.14 -2.46
C GLY A 79 -4.69 -6.67 -1.38
N ILE A 80 -4.51 -5.46 -0.84
CA ILE A 80 -5.41 -4.88 0.16
C ILE A 80 -6.52 -4.14 -0.59
N ASP A 81 -7.76 -4.57 -0.40
CA ASP A 81 -8.92 -3.86 -0.92
C ASP A 81 -9.44 -2.85 0.11
N LEU A 82 -9.08 -1.58 -0.07
CA LEU A 82 -9.59 -0.48 0.76
C LEU A 82 -11.07 -0.13 0.48
N ASN A 83 -11.71 -0.77 -0.51
CA ASN A 83 -13.16 -0.68 -0.71
C ASN A 83 -13.92 -1.79 0.01
N HIS A 84 -13.22 -2.71 0.69
CA HIS A 84 -13.87 -3.72 1.48
C HIS A 84 -14.63 -3.03 2.63
N ASN A 85 -15.96 -3.12 2.58
CA ASN A 85 -16.78 -2.77 3.72
C ASN A 85 -16.48 -3.78 4.81
N LEU A 86 -15.99 -3.31 5.95
CA LEU A 86 -15.76 -4.14 7.11
C LEU A 86 -17.07 -4.85 7.46
N ASN A 87 -17.02 -6.17 7.59
CA ASN A 87 -18.13 -6.94 8.12
C ASN A 87 -18.30 -6.66 9.62
N GLN A 88 -19.37 -7.17 10.23
CA GLN A 88 -19.66 -6.88 11.64
C GLN A 88 -18.55 -7.35 12.59
N GLU A 89 -17.94 -8.51 12.33
CA GLU A 89 -16.85 -9.05 13.13
C GLU A 89 -15.61 -8.14 13.07
N GLU A 90 -15.28 -7.63 11.89
CA GLU A 90 -14.17 -6.70 11.70
C GLU A 90 -14.45 -5.32 12.34
N LEU A 91 -15.69 -4.85 12.29
CA LEU A 91 -16.13 -3.63 12.98
C LEU A 91 -16.03 -3.79 14.49
N ASP A 92 -16.47 -4.91 15.03
CA ASP A 92 -16.39 -5.23 16.45
C ASP A 92 -14.93 -5.34 16.92
N LEU A 93 -14.08 -5.98 16.11
CA LEU A 93 -12.63 -6.05 16.37
C LEU A 93 -12.00 -4.65 16.41
N LEU A 94 -12.34 -3.79 15.45
CA LEU A 94 -11.85 -2.40 15.40
C LEU A 94 -12.33 -1.58 16.61
N ALA A 95 -13.60 -1.74 17.00
CA ALA A 95 -14.17 -1.08 18.17
C ALA A 95 -13.44 -1.51 19.45
N ASN A 96 -13.23 -2.81 19.63
CA ASN A 96 -12.50 -3.37 20.76
C ASN A 96 -11.06 -2.85 20.79
N TYR A 97 -10.37 -2.86 19.65
CA TYR A 97 -9.01 -2.34 19.54
C TYR A 97 -8.91 -0.86 19.93
N ARG A 98 -9.88 -0.02 19.50
CA ARG A 98 -9.91 1.41 19.85
C ARG A 98 -10.12 1.65 21.35
N ALA A 99 -10.82 0.76 22.03
CA ALA A 99 -11.05 0.83 23.48
C ALA A 99 -9.82 0.43 24.32
N LEU A 100 -8.80 -0.20 23.71
CA LEU A 100 -7.58 -0.57 24.42
C LEU A 100 -6.71 0.66 24.75
N SER A 101 -5.94 0.56 25.83
CA SER A 101 -4.89 1.52 26.15
C SER A 101 -3.67 1.33 25.25
N GLU A 102 -2.88 2.39 25.02
CA GLU A 102 -1.68 2.33 24.17
C GLU A 102 -0.68 1.23 24.55
N PRO A 103 -0.38 0.96 25.84
CA PRO A 103 0.49 -0.15 26.22
C PRO A 103 -0.05 -1.51 25.76
N VAL A 104 -1.37 -1.70 25.83
CA VAL A 104 -2.02 -2.96 25.43
C VAL A 104 -2.06 -3.09 23.92
N LYS A 105 -2.30 -1.99 23.19
CA LYS A 105 -2.21 -1.97 21.72
C LYS A 105 -0.81 -2.38 21.24
N SER A 106 0.24 -1.86 21.89
CA SER A 106 1.63 -2.23 21.58
C SER A 106 1.87 -3.72 21.78
N LEU A 107 1.47 -4.28 22.93
CA LEU A 107 1.62 -5.71 23.21
C LEU A 107 0.83 -6.57 22.21
N MET A 108 -0.37 -6.14 21.83
CA MET A 108 -1.19 -6.84 20.83
C MET A 108 -0.49 -6.86 19.46
N PHE A 109 0.12 -5.76 19.03
CA PHE A 109 0.91 -5.71 17.80
C PHE A 109 2.06 -6.70 17.81
N ASP A 110 2.82 -6.77 18.91
CA ASP A 110 3.94 -7.69 19.06
C ASP A 110 3.47 -9.16 18.99
N CYS A 111 2.34 -9.48 19.64
CA CYS A 111 1.74 -10.81 19.59
C CYS A 111 1.30 -11.20 18.18
N ILE A 112 0.66 -10.28 17.45
CA ILE A 112 0.22 -10.52 16.06
C ILE A 112 1.42 -10.72 15.14
N ALA A 113 2.47 -9.90 15.29
CA ALA A 113 3.70 -10.05 14.51
C ALA A 113 4.35 -11.42 14.74
N MET A 114 4.50 -11.83 16.01
CA MET A 114 5.04 -13.15 16.34
C MET A 114 4.20 -14.31 15.80
N ALA A 115 2.86 -14.19 15.82
CA ALA A 115 1.96 -15.21 15.27
C ALA A 115 2.07 -15.31 13.74
N ALA A 116 2.13 -14.18 13.03
CA ALA A 116 2.30 -14.13 11.58
C ALA A 116 3.64 -14.75 11.14
N GLU A 117 4.72 -14.48 11.87
CA GLU A 117 6.03 -15.11 11.62
C GLU A 117 6.05 -16.62 11.88
N ARG A 118 5.18 -17.13 12.74
CA ARG A 118 5.05 -18.59 12.99
C ARG A 118 4.22 -19.26 11.90
N ALA A 119 3.13 -18.64 11.48
CA ALA A 119 2.27 -19.16 10.40
C ALA A 119 3.08 -19.32 9.09
N THR A 120 3.81 -18.29 8.70
CA THR A 120 4.67 -18.30 7.51
C THR A 120 5.79 -19.36 7.57
N ARG A 121 6.35 -19.61 8.76
CA ARG A 121 7.35 -20.69 8.97
C ARG A 121 6.76 -22.08 8.85
N ASN A 122 5.58 -22.32 9.39
CA ASN A 122 4.91 -23.62 9.30
C ASN A 122 4.45 -23.94 7.88
N GLU A 123 4.00 -22.95 7.11
CA GLU A 123 3.64 -23.12 5.70
C GLU A 123 4.86 -23.39 4.80
N SER A 124 6.06 -22.97 5.22
CA SER A 124 7.32 -23.22 4.51
C SER A 124 7.94 -24.59 4.84
N ALA A 125 7.42 -25.28 5.85
CA ALA A 125 7.97 -26.52 6.39
C ALA A 125 7.25 -27.79 5.89
N ASP A 126 6.36 -27.66 4.89
CA ASP A 126 5.70 -28.79 4.23
C ASP A 126 6.29 -29.04 2.82
N PRO A 127 7.39 -29.80 2.70
CA PRO A 127 7.79 -30.43 1.45
C PRO A 127 7.36 -31.90 1.47
N GLY A 128 6.09 -32.16 1.14
CA GLY A 128 5.67 -33.39 0.48
C GLY A 128 5.20 -34.53 1.39
N ASP A 129 3.99 -35.00 1.08
CA ASP A 129 3.76 -36.39 0.68
C ASP A 129 3.25 -36.42 -0.77
#